data_AF-A0A7S0QEU1-F1
#
_entry.id   AF-A0A7S0QEU1-F1
#
_cell.length_a   1.000
_cell.length_b   1.000
_cell.length_c   1.000
_cell.angle_alpha   90.00
_cell.angle_beta   90.00
_cell.angle_gamma   90.00
#
_symmetry.space_group_name_H-M   'P 1'
#
loop_
_entity.id
_entity.type
_entity.pdbx_description
1 polymer ?
#
loop_
_entity_poly.entity_id
_entity_poly.type
_entity_poly.pdbx_seq_one_letter_code
_entity_poly.pdbx_strand_id
1 'polypeptide(L)'
;MKAAIDAFAISLHQVLTKRLDYLRTLVDAKEAKAREDADGSGSKCAVVVMSAGSVNAYHEGIYGRIGAPNPKFAEGIENEHTEMAGCDKEFTTSNYQVTTTPRKEYDIATGRQECPEADMLDRKKRKVRILKRVDALKTLEVCKRAGLKDYEILAVVLYTGPMFQVYNLILRRFPAQEYEAYRGGGNGFPTTLAALASAVAKIPRVTRPPP
;
A
#
# COMPACT_ATOMS: atom_id res chain seq x y z
N MET A 1 5.71 -46.07 -39.37
CA MET A 1 6.47 -45.40 -38.27
C MET A 1 5.84 -44.07 -37.86
N LYS A 2 5.51 -43.16 -38.80
CA LYS A 2 4.86 -41.86 -38.51
C LYS A 2 3.52 -41.95 -37.74
N ALA A 3 2.60 -42.82 -38.17
CA ALA A 3 1.30 -43.00 -37.52
C ALA A 3 1.37 -43.49 -36.06
N ALA A 4 2.41 -44.25 -35.69
CA ALA A 4 2.60 -44.75 -34.32
C ALA A 4 3.15 -43.65 -33.39
N ILE A 5 4.01 -42.77 -33.92
CA ILE A 5 4.53 -41.59 -33.22
C ILE A 5 3.40 -40.59 -32.97
N ASP A 6 2.55 -40.36 -33.98
CA ASP A 6 1.40 -39.45 -33.88
C ASP A 6 0.37 -39.95 -32.85
N ALA A 7 0.08 -41.26 -32.83
CA ALA A 7 -0.81 -41.86 -31.84
C ALA A 7 -0.27 -41.74 -30.40
N PHE A 8 1.04 -41.92 -30.21
CA PHE A 8 1.68 -41.74 -28.91
C PHE A 8 1.66 -40.27 -28.46
N ALA A 9 1.91 -39.32 -29.37
CA ALA A 9 1.84 -37.89 -29.09
C ALA A 9 0.42 -37.45 -28.67
N ILE A 10 -0.61 -37.95 -29.35
CA ILE A 10 -2.02 -37.70 -29.00
C ILE A 10 -2.34 -38.27 -27.62
N SER A 11 -1.91 -39.50 -27.33
CA SER A 11 -2.11 -40.13 -26.02
C SER A 11 -1.42 -39.36 -24.90
N LEU A 12 -0.17 -38.94 -25.11
CA LEU A 12 0.59 -38.14 -24.15
C LEU A 12 -0.08 -36.78 -23.90
N HIS A 13 -0.54 -36.10 -24.96
CA HIS A 13 -1.27 -34.84 -24.82
C HIS A 13 -2.54 -35.03 -23.98
N GLN A 14 -3.34 -36.05 -24.24
CA GLN A 14 -4.55 -36.33 -23.47
C GLN A 14 -4.26 -36.59 -21.99
N VAL A 15 -3.17 -37.31 -21.68
CA VAL A 15 -2.75 -37.56 -20.29
C VAL A 15 -2.29 -36.27 -19.61
N LEU A 16 -1.53 -35.43 -20.30
CA LEU A 16 -1.06 -34.15 -19.77
C LEU A 16 -2.23 -33.19 -19.51
N THR A 17 -3.19 -33.08 -20.42
CA THR A 17 -4.37 -32.22 -20.24
C THR A 17 -5.19 -32.66 -19.03
N LYS A 18 -5.44 -33.97 -18.88
CA LYS A 18 -6.16 -34.51 -17.71
C LYS A 18 -5.42 -34.23 -16.39
N ARG A 19 -4.09 -34.33 -16.38
CA ARG A 19 -3.28 -33.98 -15.20
C ARG A 19 -3.35 -32.49 -14.88
N LEU A 20 -3.35 -31.63 -15.91
CA LEU A 20 -3.45 -30.18 -15.73
C LEU A 20 -4.81 -29.78 -15.15
N ASP A 21 -5.90 -30.37 -15.64
CA ASP A 21 -7.24 -30.16 -15.11
C ASP A 21 -7.37 -30.63 -13.65
N TYR A 22 -6.77 -31.78 -13.33
CA TYR A 22 -6.72 -32.28 -11.95
C TYR A 22 -5.90 -31.37 -11.02
N LEU A 23 -4.76 -30.86 -11.47
CA LEU A 23 -3.99 -29.91 -10.66
C LEU A 23 -4.74 -28.60 -10.46
N ARG A 24 -5.50 -28.16 -11.47
CA ARG A 24 -6.33 -26.94 -11.38
C ARG A 24 -7.44 -27.11 -10.34
N THR A 25 -8.13 -28.24 -10.34
CA THR A 25 -9.17 -28.52 -9.33
C THR A 25 -8.60 -28.63 -7.92
N LEU A 26 -7.37 -29.15 -7.77
CA LEU A 26 -6.68 -29.15 -6.48
C LEU A 26 -6.28 -27.75 -6.00
N VAL A 27 -5.86 -26.87 -6.91
CA VAL A 27 -5.56 -25.46 -6.58
C VAL A 27 -6.84 -24.74 -6.18
N ASP A 28 -7.91 -24.86 -6.96
CA ASP A 28 -9.21 -24.24 -6.67
C ASP A 28 -9.78 -24.73 -5.32
N ALA A 29 -9.64 -26.02 -5.00
CA ALA A 29 -10.05 -26.58 -3.72
C ALA A 29 -9.20 -26.05 -2.55
N LYS A 30 -7.89 -25.87 -2.74
CA LYS A 30 -7.02 -25.25 -1.73
C LYS A 30 -7.34 -23.78 -1.51
N GLU A 31 -7.66 -23.03 -2.58
CA GLU A 31 -8.08 -21.64 -2.49
C GLU A 31 -9.45 -21.50 -1.82
N ALA A 32 -10.40 -22.39 -2.12
CA ALA A 32 -11.71 -22.42 -1.46
C ALA A 32 -11.59 -22.73 0.04
N LYS A 33 -10.77 -23.72 0.41
CA LYS A 33 -10.51 -24.06 1.81
C LYS A 33 -9.85 -22.90 2.57
N ALA A 34 -8.90 -22.20 1.93
CA ALA A 34 -8.29 -21.00 2.51
C ALA A 34 -9.32 -19.87 2.72
N ARG A 35 -10.35 -19.75 1.87
CA ARG A 35 -11.44 -18.78 2.07
C ARG A 35 -12.35 -19.17 3.23
N GLU A 36 -12.67 -20.45 3.39
CA GLU A 36 -13.47 -20.95 4.54
C GLU A 36 -12.74 -20.77 5.87
N ASP A 37 -11.42 -21.04 5.92
CA ASP A 37 -10.60 -20.84 7.13
C ASP A 37 -10.49 -19.35 7.54
N ALA A 38 -10.78 -18.41 6.63
CA ALA A 38 -10.76 -16.96 6.88
C ALA A 38 -12.05 -16.41 7.53
N ASP A 39 -13.19 -17.10 7.40
CA ASP A 39 -14.50 -16.69 7.96
C ASP A 39 -14.71 -17.14 9.42
N GLY A 40 -13.71 -17.78 10.03
CA GLY A 40 -13.67 -18.20 11.43
C GLY A 40 -13.63 -17.02 12.42
N SER A 41 -14.80 -16.46 12.70
CA SER A 41 -15.03 -15.47 13.75
C SER A 41 -14.59 -15.97 15.13
N GLY A 42 -13.62 -15.27 15.74
CA GLY A 42 -13.48 -15.23 17.20
C GLY A 42 -12.35 -16.05 17.82
N SER A 43 -11.09 -15.71 17.55
CA SER A 43 -10.02 -15.90 18.54
C SER A 43 -8.84 -14.98 18.25
N LYS A 44 -8.07 -14.62 19.29
CA LYS A 44 -6.96 -13.64 19.26
C LYS A 44 -5.80 -13.94 18.29
N CYS A 45 -5.91 -15.02 17.52
CA CYS A 45 -5.02 -15.42 16.44
C CYS A 45 -5.86 -15.81 15.20
N ALA A 46 -6.73 -14.92 14.73
CA ALA A 46 -7.43 -15.15 13.47
C ALA A 46 -6.39 -15.28 12.35
N VAL A 47 -6.39 -16.41 11.65
CA VAL A 47 -5.60 -16.59 10.43
C VAL A 47 -6.30 -15.76 9.36
N VAL A 48 -5.94 -14.47 9.31
CA VAL A 48 -6.34 -13.61 8.21
C VAL A 48 -5.57 -14.10 7.00
N VAL A 49 -6.26 -14.76 6.07
CA VAL A 49 -5.70 -15.04 4.75
C VAL A 49 -5.46 -13.69 4.09
N MET A 50 -4.21 -13.24 4.16
CA MET A 50 -3.80 -12.02 3.49
C MET A 50 -3.82 -12.30 2.00
N SER A 51 -4.62 -11.52 1.27
CA SER A 51 -4.56 -11.48 -0.19
C SER A 51 -3.17 -11.02 -0.61
N ALA A 52 -2.30 -11.98 -0.90
CA ALA A 52 -1.01 -11.71 -1.53
C ALA A 52 -1.25 -11.42 -3.02
N GLY A 53 -0.48 -10.48 -3.58
CA GLY A 53 -0.51 -10.22 -5.02
C GLY A 53 -0.10 -11.45 -5.82
N SER A 54 -0.61 -11.59 -7.05
CA SER A 54 -0.16 -12.62 -7.99
C SER A 54 1.28 -12.38 -8.44
N VAL A 55 1.93 -13.40 -9.02
CA VAL A 55 3.25 -13.26 -9.65
C VAL A 55 3.25 -12.20 -10.76
N ASN A 56 2.14 -12.05 -11.49
CA ASN A 56 1.99 -10.99 -12.47
C ASN A 56 2.04 -9.60 -11.83
N ALA A 57 1.38 -9.42 -10.68
CA ALA A 57 1.43 -8.17 -9.92
C ALA A 57 2.85 -7.85 -9.41
N TYR A 58 3.70 -8.85 -9.21
CA TYR A 58 5.12 -8.65 -8.92
C TYR A 58 5.88 -8.09 -10.13
N HIS A 59 5.67 -8.65 -11.32
CA HIS A 59 6.34 -8.19 -12.56
C HIS A 59 5.86 -6.81 -13.05
N GLU A 60 4.58 -6.50 -12.84
CA GLU A 60 4.00 -5.18 -13.13
C GLU A 60 4.58 -4.08 -12.24
N GLY A 61 5.13 -4.45 -11.09
CA GLY A 61 5.67 -3.54 -10.10
C GLY A 61 4.62 -2.62 -9.50
N ILE A 62 5.08 -1.57 -8.80
CA ILE A 62 4.18 -0.65 -8.14
C ILE A 62 3.34 0.15 -9.15
N TYR A 63 3.95 0.52 -10.29
CA TYR A 63 3.33 1.37 -11.32
C TYR A 63 2.22 0.67 -12.10
N GLY A 64 2.33 -0.63 -12.39
CA GLY A 64 1.22 -1.37 -12.98
C GLY A 64 0.01 -1.47 -12.03
N ARG A 65 0.23 -1.32 -10.72
CA ARG A 65 -0.83 -1.41 -9.71
C ARG A 65 -1.53 -0.08 -9.41
N ILE A 66 -0.80 1.03 -9.37
CA ILE A 66 -1.31 2.36 -8.97
C ILE A 66 -1.38 3.37 -10.12
N GLY A 67 -0.73 3.09 -11.25
CA GLY A 67 -0.56 4.02 -12.37
C GLY A 67 0.79 4.74 -12.36
N ALA A 68 1.01 5.55 -13.40
CA ALA A 68 2.23 6.34 -13.54
C ALA A 68 2.20 7.56 -12.61
N PRO A 69 3.30 7.90 -11.91
CA PRO A 69 3.38 9.09 -11.10
C PRO A 69 3.43 10.34 -11.99
N ASN A 70 3.04 11.49 -11.42
CA ASN A 70 3.25 12.77 -12.09
C ASN A 70 4.77 13.08 -12.16
N PRO A 71 5.32 13.49 -13.32
CA PRO A 71 6.73 13.87 -13.42
C PRO A 71 7.13 14.99 -12.46
N LYS A 72 6.18 15.87 -12.11
CA LYS A 72 6.35 16.90 -11.10
C LYS A 72 5.87 16.38 -9.75
N PHE A 73 6.78 15.74 -9.01
CA PHE A 73 6.42 15.05 -7.76
C PHE A 73 5.76 15.96 -6.72
N ALA A 74 6.26 17.18 -6.50
CA ALA A 74 5.69 18.08 -5.49
C ALA A 74 4.24 18.48 -5.83
N GLU A 75 4.00 18.93 -7.06
CA GLU A 75 2.65 19.29 -7.55
C GLU A 75 1.72 18.06 -7.57
N GLY A 76 2.22 16.89 -7.97
CA GLY A 76 1.45 15.66 -8.00
C GLY A 76 1.00 15.20 -6.61
N ILE A 77 1.89 15.24 -5.62
CA ILE A 77 1.55 14.89 -4.23
C ILE A 77 0.52 15.88 -3.68
N GLU A 78 0.67 17.18 -3.95
CA GLU A 78 -0.31 18.17 -3.54
C GLU A 78 -1.69 17.86 -4.10
N ASN A 79 -1.80 17.76 -5.43
CA ASN A 79 -3.07 17.54 -6.10
C ASN A 79 -3.76 16.24 -5.65
N GLU A 80 -3.00 15.17 -5.42
CA GLU A 80 -3.50 13.89 -4.89
C GLU A 80 -4.19 14.05 -3.52
N HIS A 81 -3.75 15.01 -2.69
CA HIS A 81 -4.28 15.23 -1.35
C HIS A 81 -5.26 16.40 -1.24
N THR A 82 -5.25 17.34 -2.20
CA THR A 82 -6.04 18.58 -2.12
C THR A 82 -7.09 18.73 -3.22
N GLU A 83 -6.97 18.06 -4.36
CA GLU A 83 -7.87 18.26 -5.50
C GLU A 83 -8.54 16.98 -5.97
N MET A 84 -7.82 15.86 -5.89
CA MET A 84 -8.31 14.57 -6.36
C MET A 84 -9.36 13.95 -5.44
N ALA A 85 -10.10 12.98 -5.96
CA ALA A 85 -11.20 12.34 -5.24
C ALA A 85 -10.75 11.69 -3.92
N GLY A 86 -11.60 11.80 -2.91
CA GLY A 86 -11.31 11.28 -1.57
C GLY A 86 -10.40 12.18 -0.72
N CYS A 87 -9.96 13.35 -1.21
CA CYS A 87 -9.18 14.32 -0.43
C CYS A 87 -9.85 14.76 0.88
N ASP A 88 -11.19 14.89 0.87
CA ASP A 88 -12.00 15.28 2.03
C ASP A 88 -12.72 14.10 2.70
N LYS A 89 -12.41 12.86 2.28
CA LYS A 89 -13.00 11.67 2.88
C LYS A 89 -12.41 11.45 4.27
N GLU A 90 -13.27 11.41 5.28
CA GLU A 90 -12.86 11.10 6.64
C GLU A 90 -12.53 9.62 6.78
N PHE A 91 -11.44 9.35 7.50
CA PHE A 91 -11.05 8.01 7.90
C PHE A 91 -10.53 8.03 9.33
N THR A 92 -10.73 6.92 10.04
CA THR A 92 -10.33 6.79 11.45
C THR A 92 -9.24 5.75 11.63
N THR A 93 -8.13 6.20 12.19
CA THR A 93 -6.99 5.33 12.45
C THR A 93 -7.26 4.33 13.56
N SER A 94 -7.02 3.03 13.33
CA SER A 94 -7.21 2.00 14.36
C SER A 94 -6.24 2.16 15.54
N ASN A 95 -5.02 2.61 15.25
CA ASN A 95 -3.93 2.67 16.22
C ASN A 95 -3.95 3.95 17.06
N TYR A 96 -4.32 5.08 16.45
CA TYR A 96 -4.32 6.39 17.10
C TYR A 96 -5.73 6.86 17.47
N GLN A 97 -6.77 6.24 16.91
CA GLN A 97 -8.19 6.64 17.03
C GLN A 97 -8.44 8.10 16.63
N VAL A 98 -7.59 8.62 15.74
CA VAL A 98 -7.71 9.96 15.16
C VAL A 98 -8.55 9.85 13.89
N THR A 99 -9.58 10.69 13.79
CA THR A 99 -10.39 10.88 12.59
C THR A 99 -9.87 12.10 11.83
N THR A 100 -9.44 11.89 10.60
CA THR A 100 -8.80 12.93 9.77
C THR A 100 -9.14 12.73 8.29
N THR A 101 -8.68 13.63 7.44
CA THR A 101 -8.83 13.56 5.98
C THR A 101 -7.48 13.69 5.29
N PRO A 102 -7.30 13.15 4.07
CA PRO A 102 -6.05 13.33 3.33
C PRO A 102 -5.61 14.79 3.18
N ARG A 103 -6.55 15.71 2.95
CA ARG A 103 -6.27 17.15 2.90
C ARG A 103 -5.70 17.69 4.21
N LYS A 104 -6.39 17.44 5.33
CA LYS A 104 -5.95 17.90 6.66
C LYS A 104 -4.55 17.38 6.98
N GLU A 105 -4.29 16.11 6.68
CA GLU A 105 -2.99 15.48 6.89
C GLU A 105 -1.87 16.11 6.06
N TYR A 106 -2.17 16.45 4.80
CA TYR A 106 -1.24 17.19 3.94
C TYR A 106 -0.94 18.60 4.47
N ASP A 107 -1.97 19.34 4.87
CA ASP A 107 -1.82 20.71 5.40
C ASP A 107 -1.02 20.72 6.71
N ILE A 108 -1.22 19.71 7.57
CA ILE A 108 -0.43 19.55 8.80
C ILE A 108 1.02 19.17 8.49
N ALA A 109 1.26 18.25 7.54
CA ALA A 109 2.61 17.80 7.19
C ALA A 109 3.44 18.90 6.51
N THR A 110 2.80 19.73 5.69
CA THR A 110 3.42 20.90 5.04
C THR A 110 3.53 22.12 5.97
N GLY A 111 2.85 22.10 7.13
CA GLY A 111 2.85 23.20 8.09
C GLY A 111 1.91 24.35 7.73
N ARG A 112 1.01 24.16 6.77
CA ARG A 112 -0.10 25.10 6.47
C ARG A 112 -1.09 25.20 7.62
N GLN A 113 -1.24 24.10 8.36
CA GLN A 113 -2.09 24.01 9.55
C GLN A 113 -1.30 23.48 10.75
N GLU A 114 -1.57 24.00 11.94
CA GLU A 114 -1.06 23.40 13.18
C GLU A 114 -1.86 22.13 13.52
N CYS A 115 -1.15 21.08 13.94
CA CYS A 115 -1.82 19.87 14.40
C CYS A 115 -2.59 20.19 15.70
N PRO A 116 -3.91 19.95 15.74
CA PRO A 116 -4.69 20.11 16.96
C PRO A 116 -4.09 19.30 18.10
N GLU A 117 -4.05 19.86 19.31
CA GLU A 117 -3.52 19.16 20.49
C GLU A 117 -4.28 17.85 20.78
N ALA A 118 -5.58 17.82 20.45
CA ALA A 118 -6.41 16.63 20.55
C ALA A 118 -5.90 15.48 19.66
N ASP A 119 -5.41 15.77 18.45
CA ASP A 119 -4.90 14.77 17.50
C ASP A 119 -3.48 14.27 17.86
N MET A 120 -2.85 14.96 18.81
CA MET A 120 -1.55 14.56 19.38
C MET A 120 -1.71 13.54 20.51
N LEU A 121 -2.93 13.37 21.03
CA LEU A 121 -3.22 12.62 22.26
C LEU A 121 -4.17 11.44 22.01
N ASP A 122 -3.93 10.32 22.69
CA ASP A 122 -4.86 9.17 22.73
C ASP A 122 -6.08 9.51 23.59
N ARG A 123 -7.11 8.66 23.58
CA ARG A 123 -8.20 8.65 24.56
C ARG A 123 -7.70 8.65 26.02
N LYS A 124 -6.50 8.10 26.26
CA LYS A 124 -5.81 8.10 27.57
C LYS A 124 -4.89 9.33 27.80
N LYS A 125 -5.00 10.38 26.99
CA LYS A 125 -4.15 11.59 27.01
C LYS A 125 -2.65 11.32 26.91
N ARG A 126 -2.26 10.24 26.24
CA ARG A 126 -0.84 9.93 25.96
C ARG A 126 -0.45 10.55 24.63
N LYS A 127 0.75 11.13 24.51
CA LYS A 127 1.26 11.57 23.21
C LYS A 127 1.41 10.37 22.28
N VAL A 128 0.58 10.28 21.25
CA VAL A 128 0.61 9.17 20.27
C VAL A 128 1.19 9.61 18.93
N ARG A 129 1.11 10.91 18.64
CA ARG A 129 1.56 11.51 17.40
C ARG A 129 2.72 12.45 17.67
N ILE A 130 3.86 12.23 17.02
CA ILE A 130 4.97 13.18 16.96
C ILE A 130 5.17 13.54 15.49
N LEU A 131 4.47 14.58 15.04
CA LEU A 131 4.70 15.16 13.73
C LEU A 131 5.99 15.97 13.76
N LYS A 132 7.01 15.48 13.06
CA LYS A 132 8.18 16.29 12.75
C LYS A 132 7.94 16.94 11.39
N ARG A 133 7.98 18.28 11.35
CA ARG A 133 7.87 19.04 10.11
C ARG A 133 8.97 18.64 9.13
N VAL A 134 8.68 18.75 7.83
CA VAL A 134 9.63 18.42 6.75
C VAL A 134 10.96 19.16 6.94
N ASP A 135 10.91 20.45 7.28
CA ASP A 135 12.12 21.27 7.50
C ASP A 135 13.01 20.71 8.62
N ALA A 136 12.40 20.28 9.73
CA ALA A 136 13.13 19.69 10.85
C ALA A 136 13.79 18.36 10.44
N LEU A 137 13.06 17.50 9.72
CA LEU A 137 13.57 16.21 9.25
C LEU A 137 14.68 16.35 8.22
N LYS A 138 14.60 17.35 7.33
CA LYS A 138 15.63 17.64 6.32
C LYS A 138 17.00 17.90 6.94
N THR A 139 17.05 18.42 8.16
CA THR A 139 18.32 18.67 8.86
C THR A 139 19.02 17.41 9.37
N LEU A 140 18.29 16.29 9.50
CA LEU A 140 18.82 15.03 10.00
C LEU A 140 19.91 14.48 9.08
N GLU A 141 20.98 13.95 9.67
CA GLU A 141 22.11 13.39 8.91
C GLU A 141 21.70 12.25 7.98
N VAL A 142 20.75 11.42 8.40
CA VAL A 142 20.24 10.30 7.58
C VAL A 142 19.61 10.83 6.30
N CYS A 143 18.78 11.88 6.37
CA CYS A 143 18.13 12.48 5.19
C CYS A 143 19.16 13.11 4.25
N LYS A 144 20.17 13.81 4.81
CA LYS A 144 21.26 14.41 4.04
C LYS A 144 22.13 13.35 3.35
N ARG A 145 22.57 12.33 4.08
CA ARG A 145 23.42 11.25 3.56
C ARG A 145 22.69 10.42 2.49
N ALA A 146 21.39 10.15 2.68
CA ALA A 146 20.56 9.45 1.72
C ALA A 146 20.24 10.29 0.47
N GLY A 147 20.48 11.61 0.49
CA GLY A 147 20.13 12.52 -0.59
C GLY A 147 18.62 12.60 -0.82
N LEU A 148 17.82 12.56 0.26
CA LEU A 148 16.37 12.65 0.17
C LEU A 148 15.94 14.04 -0.31
N LYS A 149 14.96 14.05 -1.21
CA LYS A 149 14.26 15.27 -1.65
C LYS A 149 13.12 15.59 -0.69
N ASP A 150 12.69 16.85 -0.69
CA ASP A 150 11.65 17.33 0.22
C ASP A 150 10.33 16.56 0.05
N TYR A 151 9.96 16.21 -1.18
CA TYR A 151 8.77 15.40 -1.48
C TYR A 151 8.89 13.95 -0.96
N GLU A 152 10.10 13.39 -0.87
CA GLU A 152 10.33 12.05 -0.32
C GLU A 152 10.19 12.06 1.20
N ILE A 153 10.72 13.11 1.84
CA ILE A 153 10.55 13.34 3.29
C ILE A 153 9.06 13.53 3.60
N LEU A 154 8.35 14.34 2.81
CA LEU A 154 6.91 14.56 2.97
C LEU A 154 6.13 13.24 2.85
N ALA A 155 6.41 12.42 1.84
CA ALA A 155 5.77 11.12 1.69
C ALA A 155 6.01 10.19 2.90
N VAL A 156 7.22 10.19 3.48
CA VAL A 156 7.54 9.44 4.70
C VAL A 156 6.77 9.99 5.91
N VAL A 157 6.66 11.32 6.05
CA VAL A 157 5.88 11.95 7.13
C VAL A 157 4.41 11.56 7.03
N LEU A 158 3.83 11.66 5.84
CA LEU A 158 2.44 11.28 5.61
C LEU A 158 2.22 9.79 5.94
N TYR A 159 3.08 8.90 5.43
CA TYR A 159 2.97 7.46 5.68
C TYR A 159 3.18 7.08 7.15
N THR A 160 4.06 7.77 7.88
CA THR A 160 4.26 7.50 9.32
C THR A 160 3.17 8.14 10.18
N GLY A 161 2.38 9.04 9.60
CA GLY A 161 1.14 9.56 10.17
C GLY A 161 -0.09 8.72 9.79
N PRO A 162 -1.30 9.26 9.99
CA PRO A 162 -2.57 8.59 9.70
C PRO A 162 -2.74 8.05 8.28
N MET A 163 -2.11 8.67 7.27
CA MET A 163 -2.30 8.30 5.87
C MET A 163 -1.84 6.87 5.51
N PHE A 164 -1.09 6.19 6.39
CA PHE A 164 -0.78 4.76 6.22
C PHE A 164 -2.03 3.91 5.97
N GLN A 165 -3.17 4.27 6.55
CA GLN A 165 -4.42 3.52 6.34
C GLN A 165 -4.91 3.64 4.90
N VAL A 166 -4.98 4.86 4.38
CA VAL A 166 -5.43 5.12 3.01
C VAL A 166 -4.45 4.52 2.01
N TYR A 167 -3.14 4.72 2.20
CA TYR A 167 -2.14 4.16 1.31
C TYR A 167 -2.17 2.63 1.29
N ASN A 168 -2.28 1.98 2.46
CA ASN A 168 -2.39 0.53 2.51
C ASN A 168 -3.72 0.02 1.96
N LEU A 169 -4.83 0.76 2.15
CA LEU A 169 -6.11 0.47 1.51
C LEU A 169 -5.98 0.46 -0.02
N ILE A 170 -5.35 1.50 -0.60
CA ILE A 170 -5.13 1.60 -2.05
C ILE A 170 -4.25 0.45 -2.55
N LEU A 171 -3.16 0.13 -1.84
CA LEU A 171 -2.25 -0.95 -2.21
C LEU A 171 -2.94 -2.32 -2.09
N ARG A 172 -3.73 -2.56 -1.03
CA ARG A 172 -4.43 -3.82 -0.79
C ARG A 172 -5.71 -3.96 -1.63
N ARG A 173 -6.29 -2.85 -2.07
CA ARG A 173 -7.63 -2.77 -2.68
C ARG A 173 -8.72 -3.37 -1.78
N PHE A 174 -8.55 -3.19 -0.46
CA PHE A 174 -9.41 -3.78 0.55
C PHE A 174 -9.49 -2.91 1.82
N PRO A 175 -10.69 -2.67 2.39
CA PRO A 175 -12.00 -3.15 1.94
C PRO A 175 -12.43 -2.54 0.59
N ALA A 176 -13.11 -3.33 -0.26
CA ALA A 176 -13.45 -2.91 -1.63
C ALA A 176 -14.31 -1.63 -1.66
N GLN A 177 -15.29 -1.51 -0.75
CA GLN A 177 -16.15 -0.34 -0.65
C GLN A 177 -15.36 0.95 -0.36
N GLU A 178 -14.37 0.87 0.53
CA GLU A 178 -13.55 2.04 0.84
C GLU A 178 -12.61 2.38 -0.30
N TYR A 179 -12.05 1.36 -0.96
CA TYR A 179 -11.17 1.51 -2.11
C TYR A 179 -11.87 2.18 -3.30
N GLU A 180 -13.11 1.77 -3.62
CA GLU A 180 -13.87 2.35 -4.73
C GLU A 180 -14.19 3.82 -4.54
N ALA A 181 -14.27 4.32 -3.31
CA ALA A 181 -14.45 5.75 -3.06
C ALA A 181 -13.27 6.61 -3.55
N TYR A 182 -12.07 6.03 -3.59
CA TYR A 182 -10.88 6.71 -4.13
C TYR A 182 -10.69 6.39 -5.61
N ARG A 183 -10.83 5.11 -5.98
CA ARG A 183 -10.67 4.64 -7.36
C ARG A 183 -11.71 5.24 -8.31
N GLY A 184 -12.96 5.33 -7.88
CA GLY A 184 -14.07 5.85 -8.69
C GLY A 184 -13.86 7.29 -9.17
N GLY A 185 -13.05 8.07 -8.44
CA GLY A 185 -12.63 9.41 -8.86
C GLY A 185 -11.16 9.52 -9.28
N GLY A 186 -10.54 8.39 -9.64
CA GLY A 186 -9.21 8.34 -10.24
C GLY A 186 -8.03 8.59 -9.29
N ASN A 187 -8.24 8.60 -7.97
CA ASN A 187 -7.17 8.88 -7.01
C ASN A 187 -6.53 7.62 -6.46
N GLY A 188 -5.40 7.21 -7.04
CA GLY A 188 -4.58 6.09 -6.57
C GLY A 188 -3.35 6.50 -5.77
N PHE A 189 -3.18 7.80 -5.48
CA PHE A 189 -1.95 8.37 -4.90
C PHE A 189 -0.64 7.90 -5.59
N PRO A 190 -0.58 7.81 -6.94
CA PRO A 190 0.56 7.20 -7.62
C PRO A 190 1.89 7.92 -7.36
N THR A 191 1.86 9.24 -7.32
CA THR A 191 3.04 10.11 -7.12
C THR A 191 3.54 9.99 -5.70
N THR A 192 2.64 10.01 -4.72
CA THR A 192 2.99 9.89 -3.30
C THR A 192 3.59 8.52 -2.96
N LEU A 193 2.97 7.45 -3.45
CA LEU A 193 3.46 6.09 -3.25
C LEU A 193 4.80 5.86 -3.96
N ALA A 194 5.01 6.45 -5.14
CA ALA A 194 6.30 6.42 -5.82
C ALA A 194 7.39 7.18 -5.04
N ALA A 195 7.08 8.36 -4.50
CA ALA A 195 8.00 9.11 -3.64
C ALA A 195 8.36 8.32 -2.37
N LEU A 196 7.38 7.66 -1.74
CA LEU A 196 7.59 6.81 -0.58
C LEU A 196 8.49 5.62 -0.92
N ALA A 197 8.22 4.92 -2.02
CA ALA A 197 9.04 3.79 -2.47
C ALA A 197 10.50 4.22 -2.73
N SER A 198 10.72 5.39 -3.33
CA SER A 198 12.04 5.97 -3.52
C SER A 198 12.74 6.26 -2.19
N ALA A 199 12.04 6.84 -1.21
CA ALA A 199 12.59 7.11 0.12
C ALA A 199 13.02 5.82 0.83
N VAL A 200 12.17 4.79 0.82
CA VAL A 200 12.43 3.47 1.42
C VAL A 200 13.58 2.75 0.72
N ALA A 201 13.83 2.98 -0.57
CA ALA A 201 14.99 2.43 -1.26
C ALA A 201 16.31 3.16 -0.92
N LYS A 202 16.26 4.45 -0.56
CA LYS A 202 17.43 5.29 -0.28
C LYS A 202 17.90 5.19 1.16
N ILE A 203 16.99 5.23 2.14
CA ILE A 203 17.33 5.26 3.58
C ILE A 203 18.21 4.05 3.99
N PRO A 204 17.87 2.80 3.63
CA PRO A 204 18.66 1.62 4.01
C PRO A 204 20.10 1.64 3.49
N ARG A 205 20.40 2.40 2.43
CA ARG A 205 21.76 2.51 1.87
C ARG A 205 22.71 3.28 2.78
N VAL A 206 22.19 4.07 3.71
CA VAL A 206 22.98 4.91 4.61
C VAL A 206 22.79 4.58 6.09
N THR A 207 21.78 3.78 6.42
CA THR A 207 21.54 3.24 7.76
C THR A 207 22.10 1.84 7.89
N ARG A 208 22.74 1.54 9.03
CA ARG A 208 23.10 0.16 9.35
C ARG A 208 21.86 -0.55 9.93
N PRO A 209 21.59 -1.82 9.58
CA PRO A 209 20.61 -2.61 10.30
C PRO A 209 20.98 -2.64 11.79
N PRO A 210 20.00 -2.62 12.70
CA PRO A 210 20.28 -2.93 14.10
C PRO A 210 20.93 -4.32 14.21
N PRO A 211 21.84 -4.53 15.17
CA PRO A 211 22.47 -5.82 15.41
C PRO A 211 21.48 -6.92 15.78
#